data_AF-A0A6P0SF56-F1
#
_entry.id   AF-A0A6P0SF56-F1
#
_cell.length_a   1.000
_cell.length_b   1.000
_cell.length_c   1.000
_cell.angle_alpha   90.00
_cell.angle_beta   90.00
_cell.angle_gamma   90.00
#
_symmetry.space_group_name_H-M   'P 1'
#
loop_
_entity.id
_entity.type
_entity.pdbx_description
1 polymer ?
#
loop_
_entity_poly.entity_id
_entity_poly.type
_entity_poly.pdbx_seq_one_letter_code
_entity_poly.pdbx_strand_id
1 'polypeptide(L)'
;KAYDIKEAQVDQIQPGLMRQAERFFILNQIDNLWREHLQSMDALRESVGLRGYGQKDPLIEYKQEGYEMFLEMMIDIRRNVVYSLFQFQPQMQPQAV
;
A
#
# COMPACT_ATOMS: atom_id res chain seq x y z
N LYS A 1 -16.04 7.32 -14.68
CA LYS A 1 -17.48 7.31 -14.30
C LYS A 1 -17.69 7.18 -12.80
N ALA A 2 -17.41 6.04 -12.14
CA ALA A 2 -17.59 5.93 -10.68
C ALA A 2 -16.65 6.86 -9.89
N TYR A 3 -15.40 6.96 -10.33
CA TYR A 3 -14.41 7.88 -9.80
C TYR A 3 -14.85 9.35 -9.94
N ASP A 4 -15.27 9.76 -11.14
CA ASP A 4 -15.67 11.15 -11.43
C ASP A 4 -16.84 11.61 -10.53
N ILE A 5 -17.78 10.70 -10.22
CA ILE A 5 -18.87 10.97 -9.27
C ILE A 5 -18.32 11.18 -7.86
N LYS A 6 -17.39 10.33 -7.42
CA LYS A 6 -16.75 10.43 -6.10
C LYS A 6 -15.96 11.73 -5.97
N GLU A 7 -15.18 12.07 -6.99
CA GLU A 7 -14.43 13.32 -7.07
C GLU A 7 -15.35 14.53 -6.93
N ALA A 8 -16.44 14.58 -7.71
CA ALA A 8 -17.41 15.67 -7.62
C ALA A 8 -18.06 15.80 -6.24
N GLN A 9 -18.33 14.68 -5.54
CA GLN A 9 -18.87 14.69 -4.18
C GLN A 9 -17.88 15.24 -3.16
N VAL A 10 -16.61 14.85 -3.27
CA VAL A 10 -15.55 15.30 -2.35
C VAL A 10 -15.20 16.76 -2.59
N ASP A 11 -15.12 17.19 -3.85
CA ASP A 11 -14.74 18.56 -4.20
C ASP A 11 -15.85 19.59 -3.94
N GLN A 12 -17.11 19.16 -3.76
CA GLN A 12 -18.18 20.01 -3.22
C GLN A 12 -17.86 20.52 -1.81
N ILE A 13 -17.08 19.78 -1.03
CA ILE A 13 -16.66 20.20 0.31
C ILE A 13 -15.53 21.21 0.21
N GLN A 14 -14.50 20.89 -0.57
CA GLN A 14 -13.39 21.79 -0.83
C GLN A 14 -12.78 21.47 -2.21
N PRO A 15 -12.64 22.47 -3.11
CA PRO A 15 -12.02 22.24 -4.41
C PRO A 15 -10.61 21.64 -4.30
N GLY A 16 -10.35 20.57 -5.05
CA GLY A 16 -9.05 19.88 -5.06
C GLY A 16 -8.77 19.02 -3.83
N LEU A 17 -9.75 18.79 -2.95
CA LEU A 17 -9.62 17.90 -1.80
C LEU A 17 -9.44 16.45 -2.25
N MET A 18 -10.13 16.02 -3.32
CA MET A 18 -9.96 14.67 -3.86
C MET A 18 -8.50 14.40 -4.25
N ARG A 19 -7.84 15.38 -4.87
CA ARG A 19 -6.43 15.27 -5.27
C ARG A 19 -5.47 15.17 -4.09
N GLN A 20 -5.76 15.88 -3.01
CA GLN A 20 -4.99 15.79 -1.77
C GLN A 20 -5.18 14.42 -1.11
N ALA A 21 -6.42 13.92 -1.08
CA ALA A 21 -6.75 12.61 -0.54
C ALA A 21 -6.04 11.48 -1.32
N GLU A 22 -6.02 11.53 -2.65
CA GLU A 22 -5.27 10.57 -3.47
C GLU A 22 -3.80 10.49 -3.09
N ARG A 23 -3.11 11.64 -3.05
CA ARG A 23 -1.69 11.69 -2.70
C ARG A 23 -1.47 11.13 -1.30
N PHE A 24 -2.32 11.52 -0.35
CA PHE A 24 -2.24 11.04 1.02
C PHE A 24 -2.39 9.52 1.09
N PHE A 25 -3.44 8.95 0.51
CA PHE A 25 -3.69 7.51 0.58
C PHE A 25 -2.63 6.69 -0.16
N ILE A 26 -2.16 7.16 -1.33
CA ILE A 26 -1.10 6.49 -2.08
C ILE A 26 0.19 6.46 -1.25
N LEU A 27 0.64 7.60 -0.74
CA LEU A 27 1.87 7.68 0.04
C LEU A 27 1.76 6.87 1.33
N ASN A 28 0.67 7.03 2.08
CA ASN A 28 0.45 6.31 3.32
C ASN A 28 0.45 4.79 3.11
N GLN A 29 -0.22 4.31 2.06
CA GLN A 29 -0.30 2.88 1.79
C GLN A 29 1.03 2.29 1.32
N ILE A 30 1.79 3.02 0.50
CA ILE A 30 3.13 2.63 0.08
C ILE A 30 4.05 2.55 1.30
N ASP A 31 4.09 3.58 2.13
CA ASP A 31 4.99 3.66 3.29
C ASP A 31 4.72 2.52 4.29
N ASN A 32 3.44 2.26 4.59
CA ASN A 32 3.04 1.20 5.52
C ASN A 32 3.43 -0.19 4.99
N LEU A 33 3.03 -0.52 3.76
CA LEU A 33 3.28 -1.85 3.21
C LEU A 33 4.74 -2.08 2.85
N TRP A 34 5.48 -1.04 2.47
CA TRP A 34 6.92 -1.15 2.24
C TRP A 34 7.66 -1.48 3.53
N ARG A 35 7.30 -0.84 4.64
CA ARG A 35 7.89 -1.14 5.95
C ARG A 35 7.62 -2.59 6.39
N GLU A 36 6.39 -3.07 6.20
CA GLU A 36 6.02 -4.47 6.47
C GLU A 36 6.75 -5.44 5.53
N HIS A 37 6.90 -5.08 4.25
CA HIS A 37 7.67 -5.87 3.29
C HIS A 37 9.14 -5.99 3.70
N LEU A 38 9.80 -4.89 4.13
CA LEU A 38 11.18 -4.94 4.62
C LEU A 38 11.34 -5.88 5.81
N GLN A 39 10.43 -5.81 6.80
CA GLN A 39 10.42 -6.73 7.94
C GLN A 39 10.26 -8.19 7.49
N SER A 40 9.39 -8.42 6.50
CA SER A 40 9.16 -9.75 5.94
C SER A 40 10.37 -10.27 5.14
N MET A 41 11.08 -9.38 4.43
CA MET A 41 12.32 -9.72 3.71
C MET A 41 13.46 -10.06 4.67
N ASP A 42 13.55 -9.39 5.82
CA ASP A 42 14.51 -9.75 6.88
C ASP A 42 14.22 -11.15 7.44
N ALA A 43 12.95 -11.45 7.73
CA ALA A 43 12.54 -12.79 8.17
C ALA A 43 12.77 -13.87 7.10
N LEU A 44 12.50 -13.55 5.82
CA LEU A 44 12.78 -14.45 4.70
C LEU A 44 14.27 -14.79 4.63
N ARG A 45 15.15 -13.78 4.75
CA ARG A 45 16.61 -13.96 4.74
C ARG A 45 17.08 -14.93 5.84
N GLU A 46 16.54 -14.81 7.06
CA GLU A 46 16.85 -15.73 8.15
C GLU A 46 16.35 -17.15 7.84
N SER A 47 15.11 -17.28 7.35
CA SER A 47 14.51 -18.59 7.05
C SER A 47 15.24 -19.35 5.94
N VAL A 48 15.63 -18.66 4.86
CA VAL A 48 16.37 -19.22 3.73
C VAL A 48 17.78 -19.65 4.15
N GLY A 49 18.41 -18.91 5.06
CA GLY A 49 19.69 -19.30 5.68
C GLY A 49 19.60 -20.63 6.42
N LEU A 50 18.48 -20.89 7.11
CA LEU A 50 18.22 -22.18 7.78
C LEU A 50 17.89 -23.31 6.78
N ARG A 51 17.25 -23.00 5.65
CA ARG A 51 16.91 -23.97 4.58
C ARG A 51 18.09 -24.37 3.70
N GLY A 52 19.17 -23.59 3.67
CA GLY A 52 20.38 -23.84 2.87
C GLY A 52 21.10 -25.18 3.16
N TYR A 53 20.73 -25.89 4.23
CA TYR A 53 21.17 -27.27 4.47
C TYR A 53 20.55 -28.30 3.50
N GLY A 54 19.52 -27.93 2.72
CA GLY A 54 18.69 -28.83 1.91
C GLY A 54 19.04 -28.97 0.42
N GLN A 55 20.28 -28.72 -0.01
CA GLN A 55 20.78 -28.84 -1.41
C GLN A 55 20.24 -27.83 -2.44
N LYS A 56 19.33 -26.92 -2.08
CA LYS A 56 18.92 -25.79 -2.93
C LYS A 56 19.76 -24.55 -2.66
N ASP A 57 20.02 -23.76 -3.71
CA ASP A 57 20.78 -22.51 -3.60
C ASP A 57 19.95 -21.45 -2.84
N PRO A 58 20.38 -21.03 -1.64
CA PRO A 58 19.65 -20.05 -0.83
C PRO A 58 19.42 -18.73 -1.57
N LEU A 59 20.36 -18.32 -2.44
CA LEU A 59 20.24 -17.07 -3.18
C LEU A 59 19.09 -17.12 -4.20
N ILE A 60 18.85 -18.28 -4.80
CA ILE A 60 17.76 -18.47 -5.77
C ILE A 60 16.41 -18.42 -5.05
N GLU A 61 16.26 -19.12 -3.93
CA GLU A 61 15.02 -19.12 -3.14
C GLU A 61 14.68 -17.71 -2.63
N TYR A 62 15.65 -17.01 -2.05
CA TYR A 62 15.44 -15.64 -1.56
C TYR A 62 14.94 -14.70 -2.66
N LYS A 63 15.51 -14.80 -3.87
CA LYS A 63 15.10 -13.95 -5.00
C LYS A 63 13.69 -14.30 -5.48
N GLN A 64 13.37 -15.58 -5.56
CA GLN A 64 12.07 -16.04 -6.04
C GLN A 64 10.95 -15.65 -5.06
N GLU A 65 11.09 -16.04 -3.79
CA GLU A 65 10.08 -15.75 -2.74
C GLU A 65 9.98 -14.24 -2.49
N GLY A 66 11.11 -13.53 -2.45
CA GLY A 66 11.10 -12.07 -2.28
C GLY A 66 10.41 -11.33 -3.43
N TYR A 67 10.54 -11.83 -4.67
CA TYR A 67 9.83 -11.26 -5.81
C TYR A 67 8.32 -11.52 -5.74
N GLU A 68 7.90 -12.72 -5.34
CA GLU A 68 6.49 -13.05 -5.12
C GLU A 68 5.87 -12.13 -4.05
N MET A 69 6.55 -11.97 -2.91
CA MET A 69 6.14 -11.04 -1.84
C MET A 69 6.04 -9.58 -2.31
N PHE A 70 6.96 -9.14 -3.18
CA PHE A 70 6.89 -7.80 -3.77
C PHE A 70 5.66 -7.62 -4.67
N LEU A 71 5.33 -8.62 -5.50
CA LEU A 71 4.15 -8.59 -6.36
C LEU A 71 2.86 -8.53 -5.55
N GLU A 72 2.79 -9.30 -4.46
CA GLU A 72 1.67 -9.28 -3.51
C GLU A 72 1.51 -7.89 -2.87
N MET A 73 2.59 -7.33 -2.33
CA MET A 73 2.61 -5.97 -1.79
C MET A 73 2.08 -4.94 -2.81
N MET A 74 2.51 -5.03 -4.07
CA MET A 74 2.04 -4.12 -5.13
C MET A 74 0.55 -4.29 -5.48
N ILE A 75 0.01 -5.50 -5.35
CA ILE A 75 -1.44 -5.75 -5.49
C ILE A 75 -2.19 -5.11 -4.32
N ASP A 76 -1.69 -5.29 -3.10
CA ASP A 76 -2.33 -4.77 -1.90
C ASP A 76 -2.29 -3.25 -1.81
N ILE A 77 -1.19 -2.60 -2.21
CA ILE A 77 -1.12 -1.13 -2.34
C ILE A 77 -2.26 -0.63 -3.22
N ARG A 78 -2.41 -1.19 -4.43
CA ARG A 78 -3.46 -0.75 -5.38
C ARG A 78 -4.86 -1.00 -4.83
N ARG A 79 -5.11 -2.18 -4.24
CA ARG A 79 -6.40 -2.53 -3.65
C ARG A 79 -6.76 -1.57 -2.51
N ASN A 80 -5.84 -1.34 -1.59
CA ASN A 80 -6.09 -0.56 -0.38
C ASN A 80 -6.23 0.94 -0.68
N VAL A 81 -5.48 1.47 -1.66
CA VAL A 81 -5.66 2.84 -2.14
C VAL A 81 -7.07 3.02 -2.72
N VAL A 82 -7.49 2.14 -3.62
CA VAL A 82 -8.83 2.22 -4.23
C VAL A 82 -9.90 2.11 -3.14
N TYR A 83 -9.79 1.15 -2.24
CA TYR A 83 -10.74 0.98 -1.15
C TYR A 83 -10.83 2.21 -0.25
N SER A 84 -9.70 2.72 0.23
CA SER A 84 -9.62 3.91 1.08
C SER A 84 -10.20 5.14 0.40
N LEU A 85 -9.88 5.34 -0.88
CA LEU A 85 -10.36 6.48 -1.66
C LEU A 85 -11.89 6.46 -1.82
N PHE A 86 -12.49 5.29 -2.07
CA PHE A 86 -13.95 5.18 -2.21
C PHE A 86 -14.67 5.28 -0.86
N GLN A 87 -14.06 4.81 0.24
CA GLN A 87 -14.60 4.97 1.60
C GLN A 87 -14.42 6.37 2.19
N PHE A 88 -13.51 7.17 1.65
CA PHE A 88 -13.21 8.50 2.16
C PHE A 88 -14.44 9.41 2.19
N GLN A 89 -14.87 9.83 3.37
CA GLN A 89 -15.96 10.78 3.57
C GLN A 89 -15.44 11.96 4.40
N PRO A 90 -15.01 13.05 3.76
CA PRO A 90 -14.51 14.19 4.50
C PRO A 90 -15.65 14.86 5.27
N GLN A 91 -15.39 15.17 6.54
CA GLN A 91 -16.29 16.01 7.34
C GLN A 91 -15.75 17.43 7.32
N MET A 92 -16.65 18.42 7.19
CA MET A 92 -16.27 19.81 7.46
C MET A 92 -15.99 19.95 8.95
N GLN A 93 -14.73 20.13 9.33
CA GLN A 93 -14.41 20.60 10.66
C GLN A 93 -14.91 22.06 10.77
N PRO A 94 -15.83 22.38 11.69
CA PRO A 94 -16.16 23.76 11.97
C PRO A 94 -14.87 24.46 12.40
N GLN A 95 -14.49 25.53 11.70
CA GLN A 95 -13.37 26.35 12.11
C GLN A 95 -13.65 26.80 13.55
N ALA A 96 -12.78 26.41 14.49
CA ALA A 96 -12.83 26.92 15.85
C ALA A 96 -12.56 28.43 15.76
N VAL A 97 -13.60 29.21 16.04
CA VAL A 97 -13.58 30.69 16.04
C VAL A 97 -12.83 31.19 17.26
#